data_AF-A0A9E1SSK5-F1
#
_entry.id   AF-A0A9E1SSK5-F1
#
_cell.length_a   1.000
_cell.length_b   1.000
_cell.length_c   1.000
_cell.angle_alpha   90.00
_cell.angle_beta   90.00
_cell.angle_gamma   90.00
#
_symmetry.space_group_name_H-M   'P 1'
#
loop_
_entity.id
_entity.type
_entity.pdbx_description
1 polymer ?
#
loop_
_entity_poly.entity_id
_entity_poly.type
_entity_poly.pdbx_seq_one_letter_code
_entity_poly.pdbx_strand_id
1 'polypeptide(L)'
;MENVKKNWPEFLTALVCAGLLWKVFEQSVLEHHFIIPTTFFAPAVILGNVVYYSRKGHKWAKLALFWAFVIGDFCSFLAIFYSPSLAKISSGPIIVAVLVLIFTYLLYGYQKSNELFKD
;
A
#
# COMPACT_ATOMS: atom_id res chain seq x y z
N MET A 1 12.33 -11.74 10.85
CA MET A 1 11.40 -11.94 9.70
C MET A 1 9.93 -11.98 10.10
N GLU A 2 9.55 -12.56 11.25
CA GLU A 2 8.12 -12.64 11.65
C GLU A 2 7.42 -11.28 11.78
N ASN A 3 8.06 -10.29 12.41
CA ASN A 3 7.48 -8.95 12.53
C ASN A 3 7.25 -8.24 11.19
N VAL A 4 8.09 -8.52 10.18
CA VAL A 4 7.94 -7.96 8.83
C VAL A 4 6.72 -8.59 8.16
N LYS A 5 6.61 -9.92 8.17
CA LYS A 5 5.45 -10.62 7.59
C LYS A 5 4.13 -10.20 8.22
N LYS A 6 4.13 -9.90 9.52
CA LYS A 6 2.92 -9.55 10.27
C LYS A 6 2.39 -8.13 9.97
N ASN A 7 3.27 -7.16 9.70
CA ASN A 7 2.90 -5.73 9.69
C ASN A 7 3.38 -4.94 8.46
N TRP A 8 3.91 -5.59 7.42
CA TRP A 8 4.40 -4.88 6.24
C TRP A 8 3.33 -4.06 5.50
N PRO A 9 2.04 -4.48 5.39
CA PRO A 9 1.02 -3.65 4.75
C PRO A 9 0.81 -2.36 5.52
N GLU A 10 0.71 -2.43 6.85
CA GLU A 10 0.59 -1.26 7.71
C GLU A 10 1.79 -0.33 7.56
N PHE A 11 3.00 -0.87 7.43
CA PHE A 11 4.21 -0.08 7.25
C PHE A 11 4.19 0.68 5.92
N LEU A 12 3.92 0.00 4.80
CA LEU A 12 3.87 0.66 3.49
C LEU A 12 2.72 1.66 3.39
N THR A 13 1.54 1.33 3.90
CA THR A 13 0.41 2.26 3.94
C THR A 13 0.70 3.47 4.84
N ALA A 14 1.45 3.30 5.94
CA ALA A 14 1.89 4.42 6.76
C ALA A 14 2.87 5.35 6.01
N LEU A 15 3.78 4.80 5.20
CA LEU A 15 4.66 5.60 4.34
C LEU A 15 3.87 6.39 3.29
N VAL A 16 2.88 5.76 2.66
CA VAL A 16 1.98 6.46 1.72
C VAL A 16 1.22 7.58 2.42
N CYS A 17 0.67 7.30 3.61
CA CYS A 17 -0.02 8.31 4.42
C CYS A 17 0.91 9.49 4.77
N ALA A 18 2.15 9.22 5.18
CA ALA A 18 3.15 10.25 5.46
C ALA A 18 3.46 11.10 4.20
N GLY A 19 3.58 10.47 3.03
CA GLY A 19 3.78 11.18 1.77
C GLY A 19 2.60 12.08 1.37
N LEU A 20 1.37 11.62 1.61
CA LEU A 20 0.17 12.43 1.38
C LEU A 20 0.10 13.62 2.34
N LEU A 21 0.40 13.41 3.62
CA LEU A 21 0.46 14.50 4.60
C LEU A 21 1.57 15.50 4.27
N TRP A 22 2.70 15.03 3.75
CA TRP A 22 3.75 15.91 3.23
C TRP A 22 3.25 16.77 2.07
N LYS A 23 2.50 16.19 1.13
CA LYS A 23 1.89 16.96 0.01
C LYS A 23 0.89 18.00 0.50
N VAL A 24 0.10 17.68 1.52
CA VAL A 24 -0.79 18.64 2.19
C VAL A 24 0.02 19.80 2.80
N PHE A 25 1.11 19.49 3.51
CA PHE A 25 1.99 20.50 4.10
C PHE A 25 2.64 21.39 3.03
N GLU A 26 3.24 20.80 2.01
CA GLU A 26 3.88 21.50 0.89
C GLU A 26 2.90 22.48 0.24
N GLN A 27 1.70 22.04 -0.12
CA GLN A 27 0.73 22.89 -0.82
C GLN A 27 0.09 23.95 0.08
N SER A 28 -0.19 23.62 1.35
CA SER A 28 -0.85 24.57 2.26
C SER A 28 0.11 25.64 2.77
N VAL A 29 1.36 25.25 3.09
CA VAL A 29 2.33 26.11 3.79
C VAL A 29 3.33 26.73 2.83
N LEU A 30 3.90 25.96 1.89
CA LEU A 30 4.92 26.51 0.98
C LEU A 30 4.26 27.23 -0.20
N GLU A 31 3.21 26.65 -0.76
CA GLU A 31 2.56 27.19 -1.96
C GLU A 31 1.31 28.05 -1.68
N HIS A 32 0.84 28.10 -0.42
CA HIS A 32 -0.32 28.89 0.00
C HIS A 32 -1.63 28.57 -0.76
N HIS A 33 -1.76 27.35 -1.31
CA HIS A 33 -2.98 26.87 -1.97
C HIS A 33 -3.87 26.13 -0.96
N PHE A 34 -5.06 26.65 -0.66
CA PHE A 34 -5.92 26.08 0.40
C PHE A 34 -6.92 25.01 -0.08
N ILE A 35 -7.30 25.00 -1.36
CA ILE A 35 -8.33 24.08 -1.88
C ILE A 35 -7.74 22.71 -2.27
N ILE A 36 -6.58 22.68 -2.92
CA ILE A 36 -5.91 21.46 -3.40
C ILE A 36 -5.50 20.47 -2.27
N PRO A 37 -5.08 20.93 -1.06
CA PRO A 37 -4.72 20.04 0.04
C PRO A 37 -5.83 19.05 0.42
N THR A 38 -7.10 19.40 0.21
CA THR A 38 -8.23 18.51 0.55
C THR A 38 -8.21 17.20 -0.24
N THR A 39 -7.73 17.22 -1.49
CA THR A 39 -7.62 16.03 -2.36
C THR A 39 -6.64 14.99 -1.79
N PHE A 40 -5.59 15.44 -1.09
CA PHE A 40 -4.61 14.55 -0.47
C PHE A 40 -4.92 14.28 1.00
N PHE A 41 -5.54 15.24 1.69
CA PHE A 41 -5.83 15.15 3.11
C PHE A 41 -6.89 14.09 3.42
N ALA A 42 -7.99 14.03 2.67
CA ALA A 42 -9.03 13.03 2.91
C ALA A 42 -8.50 11.58 2.75
N PRO A 43 -7.79 11.22 1.67
CA PRO A 43 -7.13 9.92 1.57
C PRO A 43 -6.13 9.66 2.70
N ALA A 44 -5.32 10.66 3.10
CA ALA A 44 -4.36 10.50 4.18
C ALA A 44 -5.06 10.13 5.52
N VAL A 45 -6.14 10.82 5.86
CA VAL A 45 -6.90 10.55 7.09
C VAL A 45 -7.54 9.15 7.05
N ILE A 46 -8.11 8.76 5.92
CA ILE A 46 -8.70 7.42 5.75
C ILE A 46 -7.62 6.34 5.93
N LEU A 47 -6.50 6.45 5.21
CA LEU A 47 -5.39 5.49 5.30
C LEU A 47 -4.78 5.44 6.71
N GLY A 48 -4.61 6.60 7.35
CA GLY A 48 -4.14 6.69 8.74
C GLY A 48 -5.05 5.95 9.71
N ASN A 49 -6.38 6.08 9.55
CA ASN A 49 -7.36 5.33 10.36
C ASN A 49 -7.28 3.83 10.10
N VAL A 50 -7.20 3.39 8.84
CA VAL A 50 -7.05 1.97 8.49
C VAL A 50 -5.80 1.39 9.14
N VAL A 51 -4.65 2.07 9.05
CA VAL A 51 -3.40 1.65 9.70
C VAL A 51 -3.57 1.58 11.23
N TYR A 52 -4.19 2.59 11.83
CA TYR A 52 -4.43 2.64 13.27
C TYR A 52 -5.28 1.46 13.76
N TYR A 53 -6.44 1.23 13.13
CA TYR A 53 -7.33 0.12 13.49
C TYR A 53 -6.70 -1.24 13.19
N SER A 54 -5.91 -1.35 12.11
CA SER A 54 -5.16 -2.58 11.81
C SER A 54 -4.16 -2.91 12.92
N ARG A 55 -3.40 -1.90 13.39
CA ARG A 55 -2.44 -2.07 14.50
C ARG A 55 -3.11 -2.41 15.83
N LYS A 56 -4.33 -1.93 16.06
CA LYS A 56 -5.16 -2.34 17.21
C LYS A 56 -5.72 -3.77 17.10
N GLY A 57 -5.48 -4.46 15.99
CA GLY A 57 -5.92 -5.84 15.80
C GLY A 57 -7.33 -5.99 15.26
N HIS A 58 -7.98 -4.92 14.78
CA HIS A 58 -9.31 -5.03 14.19
C HIS A 58 -9.26 -5.76 12.85
N LYS A 59 -9.94 -6.92 12.77
CA LYS A 59 -9.92 -7.83 11.61
C LYS A 59 -10.36 -7.15 10.30
N TRP A 60 -11.36 -6.27 10.35
CA TRP A 60 -11.85 -5.56 9.15
C TRP A 60 -10.78 -4.66 8.52
N ALA A 61 -9.97 -3.97 9.34
CA ALA A 61 -8.92 -3.08 8.85
C ALA A 61 -7.76 -3.88 8.26
N LYS A 62 -7.43 -5.01 8.90
CA LYS A 62 -6.43 -5.95 8.37
C LYS A 62 -6.86 -6.56 7.04
N LEU A 63 -8.14 -6.92 6.89
CA LEU A 63 -8.72 -7.39 5.64
C LEU A 63 -8.74 -6.31 4.56
N ALA A 64 -9.07 -5.06 4.91
CA ALA A 64 -9.02 -3.95 3.97
C ALA A 64 -7.61 -3.75 3.40
N LEU A 65 -6.58 -3.78 4.26
CA LEU A 65 -5.18 -3.74 3.82
C LEU A 65 -4.84 -4.95 2.95
N PHE A 66 -5.18 -6.16 3.38
CA PHE A 66 -4.93 -7.38 2.61
C PHE A 66 -5.48 -7.27 1.18
N TRP A 67 -6.76 -6.93 1.02
CA TRP A 67 -7.39 -6.82 -0.28
C TRP A 67 -6.83 -5.68 -1.14
N ALA A 68 -6.50 -4.54 -0.54
CA ALA A 68 -5.86 -3.44 -1.25
C ALA A 68 -4.50 -3.88 -1.86
N PHE A 69 -3.69 -4.61 -1.09
CA PHE A 69 -2.41 -5.12 -1.58
C PHE A 69 -2.57 -6.28 -2.56
N VAL A 70 -3.57 -7.16 -2.41
CA VAL A 70 -3.89 -8.19 -3.42
C VAL A 70 -4.24 -7.55 -4.77
N ILE A 71 -5.08 -6.51 -4.77
CA ILE A 71 -5.43 -5.76 -5.99
C ILE A 71 -4.17 -5.12 -6.58
N GLY A 72 -3.34 -4.48 -5.77
CA GLY A 72 -2.10 -3.85 -6.23
C GLY A 72 -1.11 -4.85 -6.84
N ASP A 73 -0.95 -6.02 -6.21
CA ASP A 73 -0.07 -7.09 -6.68
C ASP A 73 -0.59 -7.68 -8.00
N PHE A 74 -1.91 -7.88 -8.10
CA PHE A 74 -2.56 -8.33 -9.34
C PHE A 74 -2.44 -7.31 -10.48
N CYS A 75 -2.65 -6.01 -10.20
CA CYS A 75 -2.43 -4.95 -11.17
C CYS A 75 -0.96 -4.91 -11.64
N SER A 76 -0.01 -5.13 -10.73
CA SER A 76 1.43 -5.19 -11.05
C SER A 76 1.76 -6.39 -11.93
N PHE A 77 1.17 -7.55 -11.64
CA PHE A 77 1.29 -8.74 -12.49
C PHE A 77 0.75 -8.49 -13.90
N LEU A 78 -0.45 -7.91 -14.03
CA LEU A 78 -1.00 -7.55 -15.34
C LEU A 78 -0.13 -6.53 -16.08
N ALA A 79 0.48 -5.58 -15.37
CA ALA A 79 1.36 -4.58 -15.97
C ALA A 79 2.57 -5.21 -16.68
N ILE A 80 3.05 -6.38 -16.26
CA ILE A 80 4.15 -7.11 -16.93
C ILE A 80 3.81 -7.40 -18.39
N PHE A 81 2.55 -7.72 -18.70
CA PHE A 81 2.11 -8.13 -20.03
C PHE A 81 1.52 -6.97 -20.84
N TYR A 82 0.84 -6.04 -20.17
CA TYR A 82 0.00 -5.04 -20.83
C TYR A 82 0.54 -3.62 -20.77
N SER A 83 1.59 -3.33 -19.99
CA SER A 83 2.11 -1.97 -19.83
C SER A 83 3.14 -1.61 -20.91
N PRO A 84 2.84 -0.68 -21.83
CA PRO A 84 3.82 -0.24 -22.83
C PRO A 84 4.95 0.58 -22.20
N SER A 85 4.70 1.24 -21.07
CA SER A 85 5.73 2.00 -20.35
C SER A 85 6.72 1.07 -19.66
N LEU A 86 6.25 -0.06 -19.13
CA LEU A 86 7.12 -1.04 -18.49
C LEU A 86 8.02 -1.75 -19.50
N ALA A 87 7.48 -2.10 -20.67
CA ALA A 87 8.22 -2.74 -21.75
C ALA A 87 9.39 -1.89 -22.30
N LYS A 88 9.31 -0.56 -22.17
CA LYS A 88 10.39 0.37 -22.56
C LYS A 88 11.59 0.34 -21.62
N ILE A 89 11.42 -0.16 -20.40
CA ILE A 89 12.49 -0.25 -19.41
C ILE A 89 13.16 -1.61 -19.60
N SER A 90 14.45 -1.62 -19.96
CA SER A 90 15.19 -2.85 -20.33
C SER A 90 15.02 -4.01 -19.34
N SER A 91 15.00 -3.73 -18.04
CA SER A 91 14.77 -4.73 -16.99
C SER A 91 13.44 -4.56 -16.25
N GLY A 92 12.56 -3.67 -16.72
CA GLY A 92 11.30 -3.34 -16.06
C GLY A 92 10.42 -4.56 -15.80
N PRO A 93 10.09 -5.37 -16.82
CA PRO A 93 9.27 -6.56 -16.65
C PRO A 93 9.86 -7.57 -15.64
N ILE A 94 11.19 -7.75 -15.66
CA ILE A 94 11.89 -8.66 -14.75
C ILE A 94 11.82 -8.15 -13.31
N ILE A 95 12.10 -6.86 -13.10
CA ILE A 95 12.02 -6.24 -11.77
C ILE A 95 10.61 -6.37 -11.20
N VAL A 96 9.58 -6.07 -11.99
CA VAL A 96 8.19 -6.18 -11.56
C VAL A 96 7.81 -7.64 -11.29
N ALA A 97 8.25 -8.60 -12.12
CA ALA A 97 8.01 -10.02 -11.88
C ALA A 97 8.59 -10.49 -10.52
N VAL A 98 9.82 -10.08 -10.21
CA VAL A 98 10.45 -10.39 -8.92
C VAL A 98 9.69 -9.73 -7.76
N LEU A 99 9.28 -8.47 -7.91
CA LEU A 99 8.49 -7.77 -6.89
C LEU A 99 7.15 -8.45 -6.64
N VAL A 100 6.43 -8.87 -7.70
CA VAL A 100 5.16 -9.60 -7.56
C VAL A 100 5.36 -10.87 -6.75
N LEU A 101 6.39 -11.68 -7.05
CA LEU A 101 6.67 -12.89 -6.29
C LEU A 101 6.96 -12.59 -4.79
N ILE A 102 7.72 -11.54 -4.51
CA ILE A 102 8.01 -11.10 -3.14
C ILE A 102 6.74 -10.64 -2.43
N PHE A 103 5.91 -9.81 -3.06
CA PHE A 103 4.68 -9.29 -2.47
C PHE A 103 3.63 -10.38 -2.28
N THR A 104 3.47 -11.30 -3.24
CA THR A 104 2.62 -12.48 -3.09
C THR A 104 3.06 -13.32 -1.88
N TYR A 105 4.37 -13.56 -1.71
CA TYR A 105 4.89 -14.28 -0.53
C TYR A 105 4.62 -13.54 0.78
N LEU A 106 4.80 -12.22 0.80
CA LEU A 106 4.53 -11.38 1.96
C LEU A 106 3.03 -11.29 2.28
N LEU A 107 2.15 -11.27 1.28
CA LEU A 107 0.69 -11.33 1.42
C LEU A 107 0.26 -12.65 2.05
N TYR A 108 0.80 -13.77 1.56
CA TYR A 108 0.58 -15.08 2.17
C TYR A 108 1.02 -15.12 3.64
N GLY A 109 2.22 -14.58 3.93
CA GLY A 109 2.73 -14.45 5.29
C GLY A 109 1.81 -13.59 6.18
N TYR A 110 1.35 -12.45 5.67
CA TYR A 110 0.47 -11.54 6.39
C TYR A 110 -0.88 -12.18 6.72
N GLN A 111 -1.50 -12.86 5.76
CA GLN A 111 -2.72 -13.63 5.97
C GLN A 111 -2.56 -14.66 7.08
N LYS A 112 -1.48 -15.46 7.02
CA LYS A 112 -1.24 -16.54 7.97
C LYS A 112 -0.94 -16.01 9.38
N SER A 113 -0.11 -14.98 9.49
CA SER A 113 0.29 -14.37 10.76
C SER A 113 -0.84 -13.61 11.46
N ASN A 114 -1.86 -13.19 10.72
CA ASN A 114 -3.01 -12.46 11.28
C ASN A 114 -4.31 -13.29 11.28
N GLU A 115 -4.24 -14.56 10.88
CA GLU A 115 -5.37 -15.50 10.89
C GLU A 115 -6.64 -14.95 10.20
N LEU A 116 -6.45 -14.22 9.11
CA LEU A 116 -7.51 -13.39 8.50
C LEU A 116 -8.75 -14.19 8.05
N PHE A 117 -8.55 -15.46 7.69
CA PHE A 117 -9.59 -16.34 7.18
C PHE A 117 -9.72 -17.63 8.01
N LYS A 118 -9.30 -17.60 9.28
CA LYS A 118 -9.74 -18.62 10.23
C LYS A 118 -11.09 -18.19 10.81
N ASP A 119 -12.01 -19.13 10.84
CA ASP A 119 -13.33 -19.04 11.48
C ASP A 119 -13.22 -19.37 12.97
#